data_AF-A0A4Y9ZLM8-F1
#
_entry.id   AF-A0A4Y9ZLM8-F1
#
_cell.length_a   1.000
_cell.length_b   1.000
_cell.length_c   1.000
_cell.angle_alpha   90.00
_cell.angle_beta   90.00
_cell.angle_gamma   90.00
#
_symmetry.space_group_name_H-M   'P 1'
#
loop_
_entity.id
_entity.type
_entity.pdbx_description
1 polymer ?
#
loop_
_entity_poly.entity_id
_entity_poly.type
_entity_poly.pdbx_seq_one_letter_code
_entity_poly.pdbx_strand_id
1 'polypeptide(L)'
;MLNKDLLPDATHMLYELILGHAISLKICWQDTDDLLLLNIYASHTQSDQPAFWTCLQEAWDATDLSICSDFMLSDFNVIEDSINHTPSHHDRTSSVDALTTFCTAHNLQDTWHHTFPDKKVFTYCAHNSELYSMSYIDRIYTAPCHTSGKWEFYIAQ
;
A
#
# COMPACT_ATOMS: atom_id res chain seq x y z
N MET A 1 -1.11 11.12 -12.56
CA MET A 1 -1.39 11.35 -14.00
C MET A 1 -0.58 10.32 -14.77
N LEU A 2 -1.19 9.49 -15.62
CA LEU A 2 -0.46 8.50 -16.43
C LEU A 2 0.23 9.20 -17.60
N ASN A 3 1.48 8.85 -17.86
CA ASN A 3 2.19 9.35 -19.03
C ASN A 3 1.82 8.51 -20.26
N LYS A 4 0.97 9.05 -21.12
CA LYS A 4 0.48 8.36 -22.32
C LYS A 4 1.56 8.16 -23.39
N ASP A 5 2.63 8.96 -23.36
CA ASP A 5 3.74 8.82 -24.31
C ASP A 5 4.56 7.55 -24.05
N LEU A 6 4.53 7.03 -22.82
CA LEU A 6 5.22 5.81 -22.42
C LEU A 6 4.37 4.54 -22.63
N LEU A 7 3.07 4.69 -22.84
CA LEU A 7 2.11 3.58 -22.94
C LEU A 7 1.18 3.77 -24.15
N PRO A 8 1.74 3.81 -25.38
CA PRO A 8 0.92 3.85 -26.59
C PRO A 8 0.07 2.57 -26.65
N ASP A 9 -1.21 2.73 -26.97
CA ASP A 9 -2.18 1.64 -27.16
C ASP A 9 -2.45 0.75 -25.93
N ALA A 10 -2.06 1.19 -24.72
CA ALA A 10 -2.41 0.47 -23.50
C ALA A 10 -3.92 0.55 -23.20
N THR A 11 -4.50 -0.58 -22.82
CA THR A 11 -5.87 -0.66 -22.30
C THR A 11 -5.83 -0.50 -20.79
N HIS A 12 -6.73 0.31 -20.25
CA HIS A 12 -6.77 0.65 -18.82
C HIS A 12 -8.13 0.23 -18.26
N MET A 13 -8.13 -0.59 -17.23
CA MET A 13 -9.34 -1.01 -16.52
C MET A 13 -9.24 -0.58 -15.06
N LEU A 14 -10.30 0.06 -14.58
CA LEU A 14 -10.34 0.65 -13.24
C LEU A 14 -11.44 -0.05 -12.44
N TYR A 15 -11.08 -0.53 -11.25
CA TYR A 15 -11.97 -1.23 -10.34
C TYR A 15 -12.03 -0.43 -9.04
N GLU A 16 -13.16 0.23 -8.80
CA GLU A 16 -13.42 0.82 -7.49
C GLU A 16 -13.86 -0.31 -6.55
N LEU A 17 -12.94 -0.75 -5.69
CA LEU A 17 -13.15 -1.87 -4.77
C LEU A 17 -13.91 -1.42 -3.53
N ILE A 18 -13.54 -0.26 -2.98
CA ILE A 18 -14.23 0.41 -1.88
C ILE A 18 -14.33 1.89 -2.23
N LEU A 19 -15.56 2.39 -2.35
CA LEU A 19 -15.84 3.79 -2.72
C LEU A 19 -15.03 4.77 -1.86
N GLY A 20 -14.19 5.57 -2.51
CA GLY A 20 -13.35 6.58 -1.86
C GLY A 20 -12.16 6.06 -1.03
N HIS A 21 -11.95 4.74 -0.98
CA HIS A 21 -10.91 4.14 -0.13
C HIS A 21 -10.00 3.13 -0.83
N ALA A 22 -10.46 2.45 -1.87
CA ALA A 22 -9.62 1.48 -2.57
C ALA A 22 -9.98 1.41 -4.05
N ILE A 23 -8.96 1.56 -4.90
CA ILE A 23 -9.09 1.50 -6.35
C ILE A 23 -7.95 0.69 -6.93
N SER A 24 -8.28 -0.21 -7.86
CA SER A 24 -7.29 -0.98 -8.61
C SER A 24 -7.28 -0.53 -10.07
N LEU A 25 -6.09 -0.32 -10.60
CA LEU A 25 -5.84 0.03 -12.00
C LEU A 25 -5.05 -1.10 -12.65
N LYS A 26 -5.67 -1.74 -13.63
CA LYS A 26 -5.04 -2.73 -14.51
C LYS A 26 -4.67 -2.06 -15.83
N ILE A 27 -3.39 -2.17 -16.21
CA ILE A 27 -2.86 -1.64 -17.47
C ILE A 27 -2.38 -2.82 -18.30
N CYS A 28 -3.03 -3.06 -19.43
CA CYS A 28 -2.68 -4.11 -20.39
C CYS A 28 -1.95 -3.46 -21.57
N TRP A 29 -0.75 -3.94 -21.91
CA TRP A 29 -0.07 -3.54 -23.13
C TRP A 29 0.50 -4.75 -23.89
N GLN A 30 0.06 -4.92 -25.14
CA GLN A 30 0.56 -5.89 -26.13
C GLN A 30 1.10 -7.23 -25.56
N ASP A 31 2.36 -7.57 -25.83
CA ASP A 31 2.97 -8.88 -25.61
C ASP A 31 3.64 -9.04 -24.23
N THR A 32 3.29 -8.22 -23.24
CA THR A 32 3.87 -8.31 -21.89
C THR A 32 2.81 -8.63 -20.85
N ASP A 33 3.28 -8.96 -19.65
CA ASP A 33 2.42 -9.11 -18.50
C ASP A 33 1.69 -7.79 -18.19
N ASP A 34 0.44 -7.92 -17.75
CA ASP A 34 -0.38 -6.80 -17.29
C ASP A 34 0.24 -6.18 -16.04
N LEU A 35 0.17 -4.85 -15.91
CA LEU A 35 0.54 -4.15 -14.67
C LEU A 35 -0.71 -3.90 -13.83
N LEU A 36 -0.70 -4.37 -12.59
CA LEU A 36 -1.78 -4.21 -11.63
C LEU A 36 -1.37 -3.37 -10.43
N LEU A 37 -1.96 -2.19 -10.33
CA LEU A 37 -1.71 -1.21 -9.27
C LEU A 37 -2.91 -1.13 -8.33
N LEU A 38 -2.70 -1.38 -7.05
CA LEU A 38 -3.71 -1.18 -6.00
C LEU A 38 -3.37 0.09 -5.21
N ASN A 39 -4.28 1.07 -5.24
CA ASN A 39 -4.16 2.27 -4.41
C ASN A 39 -5.21 2.25 -3.30
N ILE A 40 -4.77 2.41 -2.06
CA ILE A 40 -5.62 2.38 -0.88
C ILE A 40 -5.53 3.73 -0.14
N TYR A 41 -6.59 4.04 0.60
CA TYR A 41 -6.63 5.04 1.65
C TYR A 41 -7.39 4.43 2.83
N ALA A 42 -6.64 3.87 3.78
CA ALA A 42 -7.22 3.08 4.87
C ALA A 42 -7.86 3.98 5.95
N SER A 43 -8.77 3.40 6.74
CA SER A 43 -9.44 4.13 7.83
C SER A 43 -8.45 4.58 8.90
N HIS A 44 -8.60 5.83 9.36
CA HIS A 44 -7.87 6.39 10.51
C HIS A 44 -8.23 5.68 11.82
N THR A 45 -9.40 5.03 11.89
CA THR A 45 -9.88 4.38 13.10
C THR A 45 -9.33 2.96 13.20
N GLN A 46 -8.44 2.72 14.16
CA GLN A 46 -7.80 1.40 14.33
C GLN A 46 -8.79 0.24 14.55
N SER A 47 -9.95 0.47 15.17
CA SER A 47 -10.98 -0.58 15.35
C SER A 47 -11.59 -1.05 14.04
N ASP A 48 -11.53 -0.22 13.00
CA ASP A 48 -12.21 -0.47 11.73
C ASP A 48 -11.27 -1.16 10.73
N GLN A 49 -9.96 -1.13 11.00
CA GLN A 49 -8.92 -1.74 10.18
C GLN A 49 -9.20 -3.22 9.84
N PRO A 50 -9.50 -4.13 10.80
CA PRO A 50 -9.78 -5.52 10.44
C PRO A 50 -10.96 -5.69 9.47
N ALA A 51 -12.04 -4.94 9.69
CA ALA A 51 -13.21 -4.99 8.81
C ALA A 51 -12.90 -4.43 7.43
N PHE A 52 -12.11 -3.34 7.36
CA PHE A 52 -11.66 -2.74 6.11
C PHE A 52 -10.91 -3.75 5.23
N TRP A 53 -9.91 -4.45 5.78
CA TRP A 53 -9.12 -5.43 5.03
C TRP A 53 -9.94 -6.63 4.58
N THR A 54 -10.88 -7.10 5.41
CA THR A 54 -11.83 -8.17 5.03
C THR A 54 -12.71 -7.73 3.86
N CYS A 55 -13.32 -6.54 3.94
CA CYS A 55 -14.15 -6.02 2.85
C CYS A 55 -13.34 -5.79 1.56
N LEU A 56 -12.08 -5.36 1.68
CA LEU A 56 -11.19 -5.21 0.53
C LEU A 56 -10.90 -6.55 -0.15
N GLN A 57 -10.64 -7.60 0.63
CA GLN A 57 -10.44 -8.94 0.09
C GLN A 57 -11.71 -9.46 -0.60
N GLU A 58 -12.88 -9.31 0.03
CA GLU A 58 -14.16 -9.71 -0.57
C GLU A 58 -14.44 -8.97 -1.89
N ALA A 59 -14.19 -7.66 -1.93
CA ALA A 59 -14.34 -6.85 -3.13
C ALA A 59 -13.34 -7.27 -4.22
N TRP A 60 -12.10 -7.60 -3.85
CA TRP A 60 -11.09 -8.11 -4.78
C TRP A 60 -11.50 -9.46 -5.38
N ASP A 61 -11.94 -10.40 -4.55
CA ASP A 61 -12.35 -11.74 -4.96
C ASP A 61 -13.56 -11.73 -5.90
N ALA A 62 -14.35 -10.65 -5.89
CA ALA A 62 -15.48 -10.42 -6.80
C ALA A 62 -15.05 -9.88 -8.18
N THR A 63 -13.78 -9.49 -8.35
CA THR A 63 -13.24 -9.03 -9.64
C THR A 63 -12.66 -10.20 -10.46
N ASP A 64 -12.30 -9.92 -11.72
CA ASP A 64 -11.53 -10.82 -12.57
C ASP A 64 -10.01 -10.59 -12.47
N LEU A 65 -9.55 -9.85 -11.46
CA LEU A 65 -8.14 -9.56 -11.25
C LEU A 65 -7.37 -10.81 -10.81
N SER A 66 -6.08 -10.86 -11.17
CA SER A 66 -5.16 -11.85 -10.64
C SER A 66 -5.05 -11.74 -9.12
N ILE A 67 -4.71 -12.86 -8.47
CA ILE A 67 -4.50 -12.92 -7.00
C ILE A 67 -3.35 -12.00 -6.54
N CYS A 68 -2.40 -11.68 -7.41
CA CYS A 68 -1.25 -10.85 -7.07
C CYS A 68 -1.36 -9.49 -7.77
N SER A 69 -1.30 -8.40 -6.99
CA SER A 69 -0.99 -7.07 -7.54
C SER A 69 0.53 -6.90 -7.65
N ASP A 70 0.98 -6.12 -8.62
CA ASP A 70 2.41 -5.81 -8.76
C ASP A 70 2.86 -4.80 -7.70
N PHE A 71 2.00 -3.81 -7.44
CA PHE A 71 2.25 -2.75 -6.47
C PHE A 71 0.98 -2.45 -5.67
N MET A 72 1.14 -2.22 -4.37
CA MET A 72 0.13 -1.66 -3.49
C MET A 72 0.69 -0.39 -2.84
N LEU A 73 0.03 0.74 -3.07
CA LEU A 73 0.43 2.05 -2.56
C LEU A 73 -0.69 2.61 -1.68
N SER A 74 -0.35 3.20 -0.54
CA SER A 74 -1.37 3.74 0.35
C SER A 74 -0.78 4.61 1.45
N ASP A 75 -1.63 5.49 1.97
CA ASP A 75 -1.66 5.80 3.41
C ASP A 75 -2.43 4.67 4.11
N PHE A 76 -1.72 3.84 4.87
CA PHE A 76 -2.31 2.66 5.52
C PHE A 76 -2.88 2.98 6.91
N ASN A 77 -2.56 4.15 7.48
CA ASN A 77 -2.93 4.50 8.85
C ASN A 77 -2.64 3.39 9.89
N VAL A 78 -1.57 2.62 9.69
CA VAL A 78 -1.12 1.52 10.58
C VAL A 78 0.38 1.59 10.82
N ILE A 79 0.78 1.57 12.08
CA ILE A 79 2.18 1.46 12.52
C ILE A 79 2.51 -0.02 12.74
N GLU A 80 3.25 -0.63 11.81
CA GLU A 80 3.64 -2.05 11.90
C GLU A 80 4.78 -2.30 12.90
N ASP A 81 5.73 -1.38 13.00
CA ASP A 81 6.86 -1.44 13.93
C ASP A 81 6.96 -0.13 14.73
N SER A 82 7.29 -0.24 16.01
CA SER A 82 7.61 0.88 16.89
C SER A 82 8.64 1.88 16.33
N ILE A 83 9.61 1.42 15.53
CA ILE A 83 10.63 2.28 14.92
C ILE A 83 10.00 3.27 13.92
N ASN A 84 8.84 2.93 13.37
CA ASN A 84 8.08 3.70 12.39
C ASN A 84 7.25 4.82 13.03
N HIS A 85 7.36 5.04 14.35
CA HIS A 85 6.66 6.13 15.01
C HIS A 85 7.53 6.83 16.08
N THR A 86 7.35 8.14 16.23
CA THR A 86 7.93 8.93 17.33
C THR A 86 6.84 9.79 17.97
N PRO A 87 6.62 9.73 19.31
CA PRO A 87 7.27 8.83 20.28
C PRO A 87 6.97 7.35 20.01
N SER A 88 7.93 6.47 20.27
CA SER A 88 7.86 5.04 19.95
C SER A 88 6.62 4.38 20.58
N HIS A 89 5.74 3.81 19.77
CA HIS A 89 4.61 2.97 20.20
C HIS A 89 4.17 2.03 19.07
N HIS A 90 3.38 1.01 19.41
CA HIS A 90 2.78 0.09 18.44
C HIS A 90 1.28 0.36 18.31
N ASP A 91 0.74 0.09 17.12
CA ASP A 91 -0.70 0.00 16.93
C ASP A 91 -1.27 -1.32 17.48
N ARG A 92 -2.61 -1.41 17.49
CA ARG A 92 -3.29 -2.66 17.85
C ARG A 92 -2.84 -3.80 16.96
N THR A 93 -2.49 -4.92 17.59
CA THR A 93 -2.07 -6.16 16.92
C THR A 93 -3.07 -6.59 15.85
N SER A 94 -4.38 -6.44 16.10
CA SER A 94 -5.43 -6.77 15.12
C SER A 94 -5.34 -5.97 13.81
N SER A 95 -4.90 -4.71 13.86
CA SER A 95 -4.78 -3.84 12.68
C SER A 95 -3.55 -4.25 11.85
N VAL A 96 -2.43 -4.52 12.53
CA VAL A 96 -1.19 -5.02 11.91
C VAL A 96 -1.40 -6.40 11.30
N ASP A 97 -2.05 -7.31 12.02
CA ASP A 97 -2.32 -8.68 11.57
C ASP A 97 -3.22 -8.70 10.32
N ALA A 98 -4.22 -7.82 10.26
CA ALA A 98 -5.14 -7.73 9.12
C ALA A 98 -4.40 -7.27 7.84
N LEU A 99 -3.59 -6.21 7.94
CA LEU A 99 -2.74 -5.76 6.83
C LEU A 99 -1.74 -6.86 6.42
N THR A 100 -1.06 -7.47 7.39
CA THR A 100 -0.08 -8.55 7.14
C THR A 100 -0.73 -9.74 6.42
N THR A 101 -1.95 -10.10 6.82
CA THR A 101 -2.72 -11.19 6.20
C THR A 101 -3.04 -10.87 4.75
N PHE A 102 -3.51 -9.65 4.46
CA PHE A 102 -3.77 -9.21 3.09
C PHE A 102 -2.49 -9.21 2.25
N CYS A 103 -1.41 -8.60 2.72
CA CYS A 103 -0.12 -8.60 2.01
C CYS A 103 0.38 -10.02 1.74
N THR A 104 0.26 -10.94 2.69
CA THR A 104 0.66 -12.34 2.52
C THR A 104 -0.19 -13.05 1.47
N ALA A 105 -1.50 -12.84 1.47
CA ALA A 105 -2.42 -13.44 0.50
C ALA A 105 -2.14 -12.96 -0.94
N HIS A 106 -1.68 -11.72 -1.10
CA HIS A 106 -1.34 -11.10 -2.38
C HIS A 106 0.15 -11.20 -2.73
N ASN A 107 0.97 -11.87 -1.89
CA ASN A 107 2.41 -12.01 -2.05
C ASN A 107 3.14 -10.66 -2.21
N LEU A 108 2.80 -9.71 -1.34
CA LEU A 108 3.30 -8.34 -1.33
C LEU A 108 4.26 -8.11 -0.15
N GLN A 109 5.32 -7.34 -0.38
CA GLN A 109 6.31 -6.99 0.64
C GLN A 109 6.65 -5.50 0.63
N ASP A 110 6.79 -4.89 1.82
CA ASP A 110 7.41 -3.56 1.95
C ASP A 110 8.92 -3.68 1.67
N THR A 111 9.28 -3.46 0.42
CA THR A 111 10.67 -3.58 -0.04
C THR A 111 11.57 -2.50 0.56
N TRP A 112 11.03 -1.32 0.87
CA TRP A 112 11.81 -0.27 1.51
C TRP A 112 12.23 -0.70 2.90
N HIS A 113 11.28 -1.13 3.73
CA HIS A 113 11.55 -1.50 5.12
C HIS A 113 12.39 -2.78 5.18
N HIS A 114 12.15 -3.73 4.27
CA HIS A 114 13.00 -4.91 4.14
C HIS A 114 14.47 -4.57 3.82
N THR A 115 14.69 -3.57 2.95
CA THR A 115 16.04 -3.14 2.55
C THR A 115 16.72 -2.30 3.65
N PHE A 116 15.94 -1.54 4.42
CA PHE A 116 16.42 -0.56 5.39
C PHE A 116 15.79 -0.73 6.79
N PRO A 117 15.91 -1.90 7.43
CA PRO A 117 15.15 -2.23 8.64
C PRO A 117 15.44 -1.29 9.82
N ASP A 118 16.66 -0.75 9.90
CA ASP A 118 17.09 0.12 11.01
C ASP A 118 16.93 1.62 10.72
N LYS A 119 16.38 1.99 9.56
CA LYS A 119 16.24 3.40 9.17
C LYS A 119 14.94 3.98 9.69
N LYS A 120 15.04 5.11 10.37
CA LYS A 120 13.89 5.95 10.74
C LYS A 120 13.60 6.93 9.62
N VAL A 121 12.50 6.70 8.92
CA VAL A 121 11.89 7.64 7.98
C VAL A 121 10.47 7.89 8.47
N PHE A 122 9.91 9.07 8.19
CA PHE A 122 8.53 9.40 8.50
C PHE A 122 7.91 10.05 7.27
N THR A 123 6.63 9.74 7.03
CA THR A 123 5.86 10.29 5.91
C THR A 123 4.76 11.24 6.38
N TYR A 124 4.42 11.19 7.67
CA TYR A 124 3.42 12.03 8.30
C TYR A 124 3.96 12.68 9.58
N CYS A 125 3.58 13.94 9.80
CA CYS A 125 3.84 14.68 11.04
C CYS A 125 2.51 15.25 11.58
N ALA A 126 2.17 14.90 12.81
CA ALA A 126 1.06 15.53 13.54
C ALA A 126 1.61 16.51 14.57
N HIS A 127 0.95 17.66 14.66
CA HIS A 127 1.21 18.67 15.66
C HIS A 127 -0.11 19.05 16.32
N ASN A 128 -0.30 18.61 17.56
CA ASN A 128 -1.32 19.19 18.43
C ASN A 128 -0.63 20.07 19.49
N SER A 129 -1.40 20.87 20.21
CA SER A 129 -0.91 21.94 21.09
C SER A 129 0.13 21.51 22.14
N GLU A 130 0.25 20.21 22.42
CA GLU A 130 1.08 19.65 23.49
C GLU A 130 1.97 18.48 23.04
N LEU A 131 1.70 17.87 21.88
CA LEU A 131 2.39 16.68 21.38
C LEU A 131 2.73 16.82 19.90
N TYR A 132 4.00 16.54 19.61
CA TYR A 132 4.52 16.34 18.27
C TYR A 132 4.70 14.84 18.04
N SER A 133 4.12 14.32 16.95
CA SER A 133 4.34 12.94 16.54
C SER A 133 4.67 12.83 15.06
N MET A 134 5.44 11.79 14.73
CA MET A 134 5.82 11.46 13.35
C MET A 134 5.60 9.97 13.11
N SER A 135 5.11 9.64 11.92
CA SER A 135 4.73 8.27 11.56
C SER A 135 5.19 7.93 10.15
N TYR A 136 5.62 6.69 9.93
CA TYR A 136 5.78 6.08 8.61
C TYR A 136 4.56 5.21 8.33
N ILE A 137 3.58 5.79 7.65
CA ILE A 137 2.27 5.18 7.37
C ILE A 137 1.95 5.15 5.88
N ASP A 138 2.69 5.92 5.08
CA ASP A 138 2.65 5.86 3.62
C ASP A 138 3.69 4.86 3.13
N ARG A 139 3.26 3.76 2.53
CA ARG A 139 4.15 2.66 2.10
C ARG A 139 3.84 2.23 0.67
N ILE A 140 4.83 1.54 0.09
CA ILE A 140 4.71 0.83 -1.17
C ILE A 140 5.07 -0.62 -0.91
N TYR A 141 4.10 -1.51 -1.08
CA TYR A 141 4.35 -2.94 -1.12
C TYR A 141 4.48 -3.38 -2.58
N THR A 142 5.39 -4.31 -2.83
CA THR A 142 5.70 -4.78 -4.19
C THR A 142 5.73 -6.29 -4.24
N ALA A 143 5.29 -6.86 -5.37
CA ALA A 143 5.45 -8.28 -5.63
C ALA A 143 6.95 -8.65 -5.79
N PRO A 144 7.38 -9.85 -5.35
CA PRO A 144 8.76 -10.32 -5.46
C PRO A 144 9.36 -10.25 -6.86
N CYS A 145 8.57 -10.42 -7.92
CA CYS A 145 9.04 -10.32 -9.31
C CYS A 145 9.65 -8.95 -9.63
N HIS A 146 9.22 -7.88 -8.93
CA HIS A 146 9.69 -6.51 -9.13
C HIS A 146 10.85 -6.11 -8.22
N THR A 147 11.22 -6.93 -7.22
CA THR A 147 12.27 -6.61 -6.23
C THR A 147 13.68 -6.52 -6.80
N SER A 148 13.94 -7.13 -7.98
CA SER A 148 15.22 -7.05 -8.68
C SER A 148 15.37 -5.80 -9.57
N GLY A 149 14.27 -5.09 -9.84
CA GLY A 149 14.28 -3.81 -10.53
C GLY A 149 14.74 -2.70 -9.59
N LYS A 150 15.67 -1.85 -10.04
CA LYS A 150 16.01 -0.62 -9.31
C LYS A 150 14.87 0.37 -9.46
N TRP A 151 13.91 0.32 -8.54
CA TRP A 151 12.86 1.32 -8.44
C TRP A 151 13.28 2.38 -7.42
N GLU A 152 13.56 3.59 -7.89
CA GLU A 152 13.84 4.74 -7.01
C GLU A 152 12.53 5.49 -6.75
N PHE A 153 11.98 5.31 -5.56
CA PHE A 153 10.84 6.11 -5.09
C PHE A 153 11.39 7.26 -4.24
N TYR A 154 11.28 8.49 -4.78
CA TYR A 154 11.65 9.69 -4.04
C TYR A 154 10.45 10.13 -3.20
N ILE A 155 10.55 9.97 -1.88
CA ILE A 155 9.62 10.64 -0.96
C ILE A 155 10.05 12.11 -0.90
N ALA A 156 9.27 12.99 -1.52
CA ALA A 156 9.49 14.42 -1.43
C ALA A 156 9.23 14.88 0.02
N GLN A 157 10.21 15.55 0.62
CA GLN A 157 10.11 16.20 1.93
C GLN A 157 9.44 17.57 1.82
#